data_AF-A0A8E2EPF9-F1
#
_entry.id   AF-A0A8E2EPF9-F1
#
_cell.length_a   1.000
_cell.length_b   1.000
_cell.length_c   1.000
_cell.angle_alpha   90.00
_cell.angle_beta   90.00
_cell.angle_gamma   90.00
#
_symmetry.space_group_name_H-M   'P 1'
#
loop_
_entity.id
_entity.type
_entity.pdbx_description
1 polymer ?
#
loop_
_entity_poly.entity_id
_entity_poly.type
_entity_poly.pdbx_seq_one_letter_code
_entity_poly.pdbx_strand_id
1 'polypeptide(L)'
;YQAEFHVYLCGLDLEQKCEWTEKQIHHSIGEENMKKIHCLRFMLNGYTPENSRNQDIATADFRIFIQTKDPNLVSKGTLVHGNFLQQCPGASLGNDQRQSQGKEYFEYWVALLPQKEVQHRAYLPWDDKVGLFVRHDDEWNWLRSLLTIPKIKELLDQEYHGGGVERFEMPGIRAVHFLLVDHLDRGFNACSTYDTLGKNVCEYLRAKHVDLPTKFLRRGII
;
A
#
# COMPACT_ATOMS: atom_id res chain seq x y z
N TYR A 1 0.66 -20.12 3.66
CA TYR A 1 0.14 -19.94 2.29
C TYR A 1 -0.47 -18.55 2.13
N GLN A 2 -0.40 -17.99 0.93
CA GLN A 2 -1.10 -16.79 0.52
C GLN A 2 -1.66 -16.92 -0.90
N ALA A 3 -2.80 -16.30 -1.16
CA ALA A 3 -3.45 -16.21 -2.46
C ALA A 3 -4.12 -14.84 -2.62
N GLU A 4 -4.34 -14.44 -3.87
CA GLU A 4 -5.02 -13.18 -4.19
C GLU A 4 -6.07 -13.41 -5.28
N PHE A 5 -7.19 -12.69 -5.16
CA PHE A 5 -8.32 -12.74 -6.06
C PHE A 5 -8.66 -11.31 -6.47
N HIS A 6 -8.94 -11.11 -7.76
CA HIS A 6 -9.27 -9.80 -8.30
C HIS A 6 -10.68 -9.83 -8.86
N VAL A 7 -11.49 -8.88 -8.39
CA VAL A 7 -12.82 -8.59 -8.92
C VAL A 7 -12.78 -7.18 -9.47
N TYR A 8 -12.88 -7.04 -10.78
CA TYR A 8 -12.96 -5.73 -11.43
C TYR A 8 -14.38 -5.19 -11.27
N LEU A 9 -14.53 -4.03 -10.66
CA LEU A 9 -15.81 -3.40 -10.37
C LEU A 9 -16.00 -2.16 -11.23
N CYS A 10 -17.02 -2.19 -12.10
CA CYS A 10 -17.34 -1.09 -13.01
C CYS A 10 -18.48 -0.21 -12.47
N GLY A 11 -18.41 1.11 -12.69
CA GLY A 11 -19.44 2.09 -12.33
C GLY A 11 -19.19 2.84 -11.03
N LEU A 12 -20.24 3.50 -10.51
CA LEU A 12 -20.10 4.53 -9.47
C LEU A 12 -20.22 3.99 -8.03
N ASP A 13 -21.10 3.01 -7.79
CA ASP A 13 -21.43 2.48 -6.45
C ASP A 13 -20.36 1.47 -5.95
N LEU A 14 -19.08 1.86 -5.97
CA LEU A 14 -17.96 0.94 -5.76
C LEU A 14 -17.92 0.39 -4.34
N GLU A 15 -18.10 1.22 -3.31
CA GLU A 15 -18.07 0.79 -1.91
C GLU A 15 -19.19 -0.19 -1.58
N GLN A 16 -20.41 0.05 -2.07
CA GLN A 16 -21.56 -0.84 -1.85
C GLN A 16 -21.35 -2.19 -2.55
N LYS A 17 -20.71 -2.19 -3.72
CA LYS A 17 -20.31 -3.41 -4.43
C LYS A 17 -19.21 -4.17 -3.70
N CYS A 18 -18.23 -3.46 -3.10
CA CYS A 18 -17.22 -4.06 -2.24
C CYS A 18 -17.84 -4.70 -1.00
N GLU A 19 -18.67 -3.96 -0.26
CA GLU A 19 -19.36 -4.42 0.96
C GLU A 19 -20.25 -5.65 0.69
N TRP A 20 -20.96 -5.67 -0.45
CA TRP A 20 -21.74 -6.83 -0.88
C TRP A 20 -20.87 -8.05 -1.18
N THR A 21 -19.76 -7.85 -1.91
CA THR A 21 -18.81 -8.92 -2.27
C THR A 21 -18.09 -9.48 -1.04
N GLU A 22 -17.71 -8.62 -0.10
CA GLU A 22 -17.11 -8.97 1.20
C GLU A 22 -18.07 -9.82 2.05
N LYS A 23 -19.34 -9.42 2.17
CA LYS A 23 -20.38 -10.21 2.86
C LYS A 23 -20.56 -11.59 2.23
N GLN A 24 -20.60 -11.69 0.90
CA GLN A 24 -20.67 -12.97 0.18
C GLN A 24 -19.44 -13.85 0.46
N ILE A 25 -18.24 -13.29 0.45
CA ILE A 25 -16.99 -14.03 0.70
C ILE A 25 -16.94 -14.52 2.15
N HIS A 26 -17.28 -13.68 3.15
CA HIS A 26 -17.37 -14.11 4.55
C HIS A 26 -18.38 -15.25 4.76
N HIS A 27 -19.57 -15.16 4.16
CA HIS A 27 -20.57 -16.23 4.19
C HIS A 27 -20.04 -17.53 3.57
N SER A 28 -19.34 -17.43 2.44
CA SER A 28 -18.79 -18.57 1.70
C SER A 28 -17.59 -19.24 2.37
N ILE A 29 -16.85 -18.53 3.23
CA ILE A 29 -15.76 -19.11 4.04
C ILE A 29 -16.36 -19.89 5.23
N GLY A 30 -17.34 -19.29 5.91
CA GLY A 30 -17.96 -19.83 7.13
C GLY A 30 -17.11 -19.62 8.39
N GLU A 31 -17.78 -19.51 9.55
CA GLU A 31 -17.15 -19.13 10.82
C GLU A 31 -16.00 -20.03 11.28
N GLU A 32 -16.07 -21.34 10.98
CA GLU A 32 -15.01 -22.29 11.37
C GLU A 32 -13.72 -22.10 10.57
N ASN A 33 -13.82 -21.73 9.30
CA ASN A 33 -12.65 -21.49 8.46
C ASN A 33 -12.11 -20.08 8.62
N MET A 34 -12.95 -19.09 8.94
CA MET A 34 -12.49 -17.75 9.34
C MET A 34 -11.47 -17.81 10.49
N LYS A 35 -11.67 -18.71 11.47
CA LYS A 35 -10.75 -18.94 12.60
C LYS A 35 -9.38 -19.49 12.19
N LYS A 36 -9.22 -19.99 10.96
CA LYS A 36 -7.96 -20.53 10.39
C LYS A 36 -7.24 -19.53 9.48
N ILE A 37 -7.88 -18.41 9.14
CA ILE A 37 -7.31 -17.36 8.29
C ILE A 37 -6.60 -16.36 9.21
N HIS A 38 -5.32 -16.06 8.94
CA HIS A 38 -4.54 -15.13 9.76
C HIS A 38 -4.49 -13.72 9.17
N CYS A 39 -4.82 -13.55 7.90
CA CYS A 39 -5.14 -12.27 7.28
C CYS A 39 -6.15 -12.48 6.15
N LEU A 40 -7.23 -11.69 6.15
CA LEU A 40 -8.13 -11.49 5.02
C LEU A 40 -8.25 -9.97 4.86
N ARG A 41 -7.87 -9.44 3.70
CA ARG A 41 -7.85 -7.99 3.43
C ARG A 41 -8.56 -7.71 2.11
N PHE A 42 -9.59 -6.88 2.20
CA PHE A 42 -10.33 -6.34 1.05
C PHE A 42 -9.78 -4.96 0.72
N MET A 43 -9.51 -4.69 -0.56
CA MET A 43 -8.91 -3.43 -1.02
C MET A 43 -9.58 -2.99 -2.31
N LEU A 44 -10.26 -1.85 -2.29
CA LEU A 44 -10.72 -1.16 -3.49
C LEU A 44 -9.59 -0.25 -4.01
N ASN A 45 -9.11 -0.51 -5.21
CA ASN A 45 -7.97 0.20 -5.79
C ASN A 45 -8.42 1.00 -7.02
N GLY A 46 -8.44 2.33 -6.84
CA GLY A 46 -8.99 3.27 -7.82
C GLY A 46 -10.47 3.56 -7.61
N TYR A 47 -10.93 4.65 -8.23
CA TYR A 47 -12.32 5.12 -8.20
C TYR A 47 -12.76 5.59 -9.58
N THR A 48 -14.02 5.33 -9.92
CA THR A 48 -14.64 5.74 -11.18
C THR A 48 -14.98 7.24 -11.16
N PRO A 49 -14.44 8.08 -12.05
CA PRO A 49 -14.92 9.44 -12.21
C PRO A 49 -16.30 9.46 -12.87
N GLU A 50 -17.13 10.45 -12.48
CA GLU A 50 -18.43 10.69 -13.10
C GLU A 50 -18.32 10.85 -14.63
N ASN A 51 -19.28 10.28 -15.36
CA ASN A 51 -19.32 10.29 -16.83
C ASN A 51 -17.99 9.84 -17.49
N SER A 52 -17.40 8.76 -16.96
CA SER A 52 -16.15 8.15 -17.46
C SER A 52 -16.18 7.92 -18.98
N ARG A 53 -15.14 8.41 -19.67
CA ARG A 53 -15.04 8.40 -21.15
C ARG A 53 -14.99 7.01 -21.82
N ASN A 54 -14.68 5.97 -21.06
CA ASN A 54 -14.62 4.57 -21.49
C ASN A 54 -14.72 3.63 -20.28
N GLN A 55 -14.95 2.34 -20.54
CA GLN A 55 -15.07 1.32 -19.49
C GLN A 55 -13.77 1.13 -18.68
N ASP A 56 -12.61 1.26 -19.31
CA ASP A 56 -11.30 1.05 -18.67
C ASP A 56 -11.07 2.02 -17.49
N ILE A 57 -11.54 3.27 -17.61
CA ILE A 57 -11.47 4.29 -16.56
C ILE A 57 -12.66 4.18 -15.59
N ALA A 58 -13.76 3.59 -16.03
CA ALA A 58 -14.92 3.31 -15.20
C ALA A 58 -14.80 2.04 -14.34
N THR A 59 -13.61 1.43 -14.28
CA THR A 59 -13.36 0.13 -13.64
C THR A 59 -12.25 0.22 -12.60
N ALA A 60 -12.55 -0.18 -11.36
CA ALA A 60 -11.60 -0.28 -10.25
C ALA A 60 -11.24 -1.75 -9.96
N ASP A 61 -10.07 -1.99 -9.34
CA ASP A 61 -9.62 -3.32 -8.94
C ASP A 61 -9.97 -3.58 -7.46
N PHE A 62 -10.94 -4.46 -7.20
CA PHE A 62 -11.22 -4.98 -5.86
C PHE A 62 -10.37 -6.23 -5.62
N ARG A 63 -9.24 -6.05 -4.92
CA ARG A 63 -8.30 -7.12 -4.55
C ARG A 63 -8.69 -7.70 -3.21
N ILE A 64 -8.97 -9.00 -3.19
CA ILE A 64 -9.12 -9.81 -1.98
C ILE A 64 -7.82 -10.57 -1.77
N PHE A 65 -7.09 -10.23 -0.71
CA PHE A 65 -5.87 -10.91 -0.30
C PHE A 65 -6.17 -11.83 0.89
N ILE A 66 -5.77 -13.10 0.80
CA ILE A 66 -5.98 -14.09 1.86
C ILE A 66 -4.66 -14.80 2.21
N GLN A 67 -4.44 -14.94 3.51
CA GLN A 67 -3.21 -15.47 4.11
C GLN A 67 -3.61 -16.44 5.24
N THR A 68 -3.15 -17.70 5.15
CA THR A 68 -3.52 -18.78 6.09
C THR A 68 -2.44 -19.86 6.20
N LYS A 69 -2.49 -20.67 7.26
CA LYS A 69 -1.69 -21.90 7.42
C LYS A 69 -2.31 -23.14 6.77
N ASP A 70 -3.63 -23.14 6.50
CA ASP A 70 -4.35 -24.27 5.89
C ASP A 70 -4.41 -24.12 4.36
N PRO A 71 -3.67 -24.93 3.56
CA PRO A 71 -3.64 -24.77 2.11
C PRO A 71 -4.99 -25.10 1.44
N ASN A 72 -5.89 -25.83 2.11
CA ASN A 72 -7.16 -26.25 1.52
C ASN A 72 -8.11 -25.06 1.33
N LEU A 73 -8.01 -24.03 2.18
CA LEU A 73 -8.83 -22.81 2.11
C LEU A 73 -8.45 -21.89 0.95
N VAL A 74 -7.26 -22.10 0.37
CA VAL A 74 -6.72 -21.35 -0.78
C VAL A 74 -6.50 -22.28 -1.98
N SER A 75 -7.38 -23.27 -2.10
CA SER A 75 -7.48 -24.15 -3.27
C SER A 75 -8.22 -23.45 -4.43
N LYS A 76 -7.92 -23.88 -5.66
CA LYS A 76 -8.41 -23.20 -6.88
C LYS A 76 -9.94 -23.18 -6.97
N GLY A 77 -10.51 -21.97 -6.97
CA GLY A 77 -11.90 -21.68 -7.28
C GLY A 77 -12.85 -21.60 -6.09
N THR A 78 -12.49 -22.22 -4.95
CA THR A 78 -13.36 -22.53 -3.80
C THR A 78 -14.06 -21.31 -3.17
N LEU A 79 -13.46 -20.11 -3.21
CA LEU A 79 -14.01 -18.92 -2.54
C LEU A 79 -14.89 -18.02 -3.42
N VAL A 80 -14.79 -18.12 -4.76
CA VAL A 80 -15.27 -17.04 -5.65
C VAL A 80 -16.26 -17.51 -6.72
N HIS A 81 -16.12 -18.73 -7.25
CA HIS A 81 -16.92 -19.16 -8.41
C HIS A 81 -18.43 -19.28 -8.13
N GLY A 82 -18.81 -19.66 -6.91
CA GLY A 82 -20.22 -19.83 -6.53
C GLY A 82 -20.97 -18.51 -6.27
N ASN A 83 -20.26 -17.46 -5.86
CA ASN A 83 -20.88 -16.21 -5.38
C ASN A 83 -20.94 -15.13 -6.46
N PHE A 84 -19.95 -15.08 -7.37
CA PHE A 84 -19.90 -14.07 -8.43
C PHE A 84 -21.17 -14.03 -9.31
N LEU A 85 -21.76 -15.19 -9.60
CA LEU A 85 -23.01 -15.29 -10.38
C LEU A 85 -24.27 -14.88 -9.58
N GLN A 86 -24.15 -14.61 -8.27
CA GLN A 86 -25.21 -14.12 -7.40
C GLN A 86 -25.28 -12.57 -7.41
N GLN A 87 -25.08 -11.98 -8.59
CA GLN A 87 -25.37 -10.58 -8.95
C GLN A 87 -24.65 -9.50 -8.10
N CYS A 88 -23.44 -9.13 -8.52
CA CYS A 88 -22.88 -7.80 -8.25
C CYS A 88 -22.83 -7.01 -9.58
N PRO A 89 -23.60 -5.92 -9.76
CA PRO A 89 -23.79 -5.29 -11.06
C PRO A 89 -22.54 -4.57 -11.55
N GLY A 90 -22.00 -4.99 -12.70
CA GLY A 90 -20.75 -4.46 -13.27
C GLY A 90 -19.49 -5.08 -12.67
N ALA A 91 -19.58 -6.16 -11.89
CA ALA A 91 -18.43 -6.94 -11.47
C ALA A 91 -17.90 -7.86 -12.60
N SER A 92 -16.62 -8.21 -12.57
CA SER A 92 -16.00 -9.21 -13.45
C SER A 92 -14.79 -9.86 -12.76
N LEU A 93 -14.58 -11.17 -12.96
CA LEU A 93 -13.48 -11.90 -12.32
C LEU A 93 -12.16 -11.79 -13.10
N GLY A 94 -11.04 -11.79 -12.39
CA GLY A 94 -9.72 -11.98 -12.96
C GLY A 94 -9.58 -13.35 -13.65
N ASN A 95 -9.18 -13.35 -14.93
CA ASN A 95 -9.00 -14.57 -15.71
C ASN A 95 -7.84 -15.47 -15.20
N ASP A 96 -6.84 -14.92 -14.50
CA ASP A 96 -5.68 -15.69 -14.05
C ASP A 96 -5.91 -16.41 -12.72
N GLN A 97 -6.58 -17.55 -12.79
CA GLN A 97 -6.84 -18.46 -11.66
C GLN A 97 -5.57 -19.14 -11.08
N ARG A 98 -4.35 -18.74 -11.49
CA ARG A 98 -3.09 -19.12 -10.83
C ARG A 98 -2.78 -18.23 -9.62
N GLN A 99 -3.33 -17.02 -9.55
CA GLN A 99 -3.18 -16.14 -8.37
C GLN A 99 -4.07 -16.59 -7.21
N SER A 100 -5.23 -17.15 -7.54
CA SER A 100 -6.18 -17.84 -6.67
C SER A 100 -5.67 -19.12 -6.00
N GLN A 101 -4.45 -19.57 -6.33
CA GLN A 101 -3.85 -20.78 -5.76
C GLN A 101 -2.88 -20.39 -4.64
N GLY A 102 -3.07 -20.98 -3.45
CA GLY A 102 -2.21 -20.80 -2.29
C GLY A 102 -0.75 -21.12 -2.57
N LYS A 103 0.09 -20.09 -2.54
CA LYS A 103 1.56 -20.19 -2.64
C LYS A 103 2.16 -20.15 -1.24
N GLU A 104 3.30 -20.80 -1.05
CA GLU A 104 4.12 -20.59 0.14
C GLU A 104 4.75 -19.19 0.10
N TYR A 105 5.01 -18.62 1.27
CA TYR A 105 5.65 -17.32 1.41
C TYR A 105 6.54 -17.33 2.65
N PHE A 106 7.62 -16.55 2.63
CA PHE A 106 8.58 -16.46 3.72
C PHE A 106 8.38 -15.17 4.50
N GLU A 107 8.30 -15.28 5.81
CA GLU A 107 8.21 -14.17 6.75
C GLU A 107 9.62 -13.73 7.18
N TYR A 108 9.98 -12.47 6.94
CA TYR A 108 11.31 -11.98 7.26
C TYR A 108 11.34 -11.31 8.63
N TRP A 109 11.96 -11.98 9.61
CA TRP A 109 12.15 -11.42 10.96
C TRP A 109 13.35 -10.48 10.98
N VAL A 110 13.08 -9.18 11.00
CA VAL A 110 14.08 -8.14 11.24
C VAL A 110 14.45 -8.14 12.72
N ALA A 111 15.73 -8.16 13.04
CA ALA A 111 16.24 -8.01 14.40
C ALA A 111 17.33 -6.94 14.45
N LEU A 112 17.40 -6.19 15.54
CA LEU A 112 18.46 -5.21 15.77
C LEU A 112 19.79 -5.91 16.08
N LEU A 113 20.73 -5.87 15.14
CA LEU A 113 22.12 -6.26 15.39
C LEU A 113 22.85 -5.12 16.14
N PRO A 114 23.63 -5.40 17.19
CA PRO A 114 24.40 -4.36 17.87
C PRO A 114 25.41 -3.73 16.90
N GLN A 115 25.44 -2.40 16.81
CA GLN A 115 26.25 -1.67 15.81
C GLN A 115 27.77 -1.98 15.89
N LYS A 116 28.26 -2.50 17.03
CA LYS A 116 29.65 -2.97 17.19
C LYS A 116 29.98 -4.24 16.38
N GLU A 117 28.98 -5.06 16.04
CA GLU A 117 29.15 -6.29 15.26
C GLU A 117 29.15 -6.04 13.74
N VAL A 118 28.78 -4.83 13.29
CA VAL A 118 28.51 -4.54 11.88
C VAL A 118 29.37 -3.36 11.39
N GLN A 119 30.46 -3.66 10.69
CA GLN A 119 31.27 -2.63 10.01
C GLN A 119 30.59 -2.14 8.73
N HIS A 120 29.66 -1.19 8.86
CA HIS A 120 29.07 -0.50 7.71
C HIS A 120 30.11 0.39 7.01
N ARG A 121 30.42 0.09 5.73
CA ARG A 121 31.13 0.98 4.80
C ARG A 121 30.20 1.30 3.63
N ALA A 122 29.61 2.49 3.65
CA ALA A 122 28.86 3.00 2.50
C ALA A 122 29.84 3.40 1.38
N TYR A 123 29.65 2.82 0.19
CA TYR A 123 30.30 3.28 -1.04
C TYR A 123 29.25 3.97 -1.91
N LEU A 124 29.53 5.20 -2.36
CA LEU A 124 28.58 6.05 -3.08
C LEU A 124 29.11 6.40 -4.49
N PRO A 125 29.13 5.45 -5.44
CA PRO A 125 29.68 5.63 -6.79
C PRO A 125 28.70 6.29 -7.79
N TRP A 126 27.75 7.09 -7.33
CA TRP A 126 26.65 7.64 -8.16
C TRP A 126 26.24 9.03 -7.66
N ASP A 127 26.30 10.01 -8.57
CA ASP A 127 25.92 11.41 -8.33
C ASP A 127 24.40 11.65 -8.57
N ASP A 128 23.70 10.66 -9.12
CA ASP A 128 22.26 10.67 -9.39
C ASP A 128 21.51 9.66 -8.51
N LYS A 129 20.76 10.15 -7.52
CA LYS A 129 19.73 9.38 -6.80
C LYS A 129 18.53 10.25 -6.44
N VAL A 130 17.36 9.63 -6.31
CA VAL A 130 16.10 10.31 -5.97
C VAL A 130 15.95 10.44 -4.45
N GLY A 131 15.53 11.63 -4.02
CA GLY A 131 15.10 11.97 -2.67
C GLY A 131 14.35 13.30 -2.70
N LEU A 132 13.63 13.64 -1.63
CA LEU A 132 12.98 14.95 -1.52
C LEU A 132 14.04 16.00 -1.12
N PHE A 133 14.77 16.46 -2.14
CA PHE A 133 15.82 17.46 -2.02
C PHE A 133 15.32 18.83 -2.46
N VAL A 134 15.80 19.85 -1.77
CA VAL A 134 15.57 21.26 -2.07
C VAL A 134 16.83 21.90 -2.65
N ARG A 135 16.65 22.85 -3.56
CA ARG A 135 17.77 23.42 -4.33
C ARG A 135 18.50 24.51 -3.55
N HIS A 136 17.82 25.13 -2.58
CA HIS A 136 18.34 26.25 -1.78
C HIS A 136 18.21 26.01 -0.26
N ASP A 137 19.10 26.60 0.53
CA ASP A 137 19.11 26.38 2.00
C ASP A 137 17.90 26.97 2.72
N ASP A 138 17.30 28.04 2.19
CA ASP A 138 16.09 28.64 2.75
C ASP A 138 14.80 27.86 2.41
N GLU A 139 14.87 26.97 1.42
CA GLU A 139 13.88 25.93 1.15
C GLU A 139 14.05 24.75 2.10
N TRP A 140 15.29 24.38 2.50
CA TRP A 140 15.48 23.35 3.53
C TRP A 140 14.88 23.84 4.84
N ASN A 141 15.22 25.05 5.28
CA ASN A 141 14.68 25.57 6.54
C ASN A 141 13.13 25.60 6.60
N TRP A 142 12.45 25.64 5.45
CA TRP A 142 11.00 25.38 5.37
C TRP A 142 10.64 23.88 5.35
N LEU A 143 11.23 23.08 4.45
CA LEU A 143 10.96 21.64 4.35
C LEU A 143 11.17 20.91 5.69
N ARG A 144 12.22 21.29 6.42
CA ARG A 144 12.57 20.77 7.76
C ARG A 144 11.53 21.11 8.82
N SER A 145 10.94 22.30 8.75
CA SER A 145 9.90 22.75 9.69
C SER A 145 8.50 22.24 9.33
N LEU A 146 8.25 21.98 8.05
CA LEU A 146 7.02 21.35 7.56
C LEU A 146 7.01 19.86 7.91
N LEU A 147 8.01 19.11 7.43
CA LEU A 147 8.11 17.67 7.61
C LEU A 147 8.59 17.34 9.02
N THR A 148 7.67 17.41 9.96
CA THR A 148 7.77 16.92 11.34
C THR A 148 7.14 15.52 11.47
N ILE A 149 7.42 14.80 12.56
CA ILE A 149 6.78 13.49 12.81
C ILE A 149 5.25 13.61 12.88
N PRO A 150 4.65 14.61 13.58
CA PRO A 150 3.21 14.85 13.50
C PRO A 150 2.70 15.11 12.08
N LYS A 151 3.40 15.94 11.28
CA LYS A 151 2.96 16.25 9.91
C LYS A 151 3.04 15.04 8.98
N ILE A 152 4.01 14.15 9.12
CA ILE A 152 4.03 12.89 8.36
C ILE A 152 2.84 12.00 8.73
N LYS A 153 2.49 11.88 10.03
CA LYS A 153 1.30 11.11 10.45
C LYS A 153 0.00 11.73 9.92
N GLU A 154 -0.08 13.06 9.89
CA GLU A 154 -1.19 13.80 9.27
C GLU A 154 -1.28 13.58 7.74
N LEU A 155 -0.14 13.62 7.03
CA LEU A 155 -0.08 13.44 5.58
C LEU A 155 -0.32 11.99 5.15
N LEU A 156 0.09 11.00 5.95
CA LEU A 156 -0.25 9.60 5.75
C LEU A 156 -1.75 9.34 5.92
N ASP A 157 -2.44 10.11 6.77
CA ASP A 157 -3.89 10.01 6.95
C ASP A 157 -4.29 8.55 7.31
N GLN A 158 -5.32 7.98 6.69
CA GLN A 158 -5.77 6.60 6.91
C GLN A 158 -4.71 5.51 6.64
N GLU A 159 -3.62 5.83 5.92
CA GLU A 159 -2.49 4.92 5.66
C GLU A 159 -1.55 4.77 6.87
N TYR A 160 -1.67 5.64 7.89
CA TYR A 160 -0.95 5.51 9.15
C TYR A 160 -1.69 4.56 10.12
N HIS A 161 -1.43 3.27 10.01
CA HIS A 161 -2.01 2.22 10.87
C HIS A 161 -1.43 2.16 12.30
N GLY A 162 -0.61 3.13 12.71
CA GLY A 162 0.11 3.14 13.98
C GLY A 162 1.62 2.96 13.83
N GLY A 163 2.29 2.52 14.90
CA GLY A 163 3.72 2.20 14.88
C GLY A 163 4.68 3.37 15.17
N GLY A 164 5.98 3.02 15.17
CA GLY A 164 7.08 3.96 15.32
C GLY A 164 7.30 4.80 14.07
N VAL A 165 7.65 6.08 14.24
CA VAL A 165 8.09 6.94 13.14
C VAL A 165 9.33 7.69 13.60
N GLU A 166 10.47 7.34 13.02
CA GLU A 166 11.75 8.01 13.26
C GLU A 166 12.05 9.00 12.14
N ARG A 167 12.69 10.12 12.47
CA ARG A 167 12.98 11.24 11.55
C ARG A 167 14.46 11.57 11.58
N PHE A 168 15.11 11.45 10.44
CA PHE A 168 16.53 11.70 10.23
C PHE A 168 16.74 12.94 9.36
N GLU A 169 17.65 13.81 9.75
CA GLU A 169 18.05 14.97 8.97
C GLU A 169 19.37 14.68 8.27
N MET A 170 19.48 15.02 6.98
CA MET A 170 20.72 14.83 6.22
C MET A 170 21.14 16.16 5.57
N PRO A 171 21.74 17.10 6.35
CA PRO A 171 22.02 18.46 5.87
C PRO A 171 22.93 18.50 4.63
N GLY A 172 23.93 17.61 4.55
CA GLY A 172 24.89 17.58 3.44
C GLY A 172 24.30 17.25 2.06
N ILE A 173 23.09 16.67 2.02
CA ILE A 173 22.30 16.45 0.79
C ILE A 173 20.94 17.17 0.86
N ARG A 174 20.74 18.06 1.84
CA ARG A 174 19.48 18.79 2.09
C ARG A 174 18.22 17.92 2.09
N ALA A 175 18.25 16.76 2.75
CA ALA A 175 17.08 15.89 2.89
C ALA A 175 16.50 15.84 4.31
N VAL A 176 15.24 15.42 4.40
CA VAL A 176 14.60 14.89 5.61
C VAL A 176 14.11 13.49 5.25
N HIS A 177 14.51 12.49 6.04
CA HIS A 177 14.20 11.08 5.82
C HIS A 177 13.37 10.53 6.99
N PHE A 178 12.51 9.56 6.71
CA PHE A 178 11.63 8.94 7.70
C PHE A 178 11.69 7.42 7.61
N LEU A 179 11.78 6.78 8.77
CA LEU A 179 11.56 5.34 8.92
C LEU A 179 10.17 5.13 9.52
N LEU A 180 9.29 4.48 8.76
CA LEU A 180 7.98 4.04 9.21
C LEU A 180 8.09 2.58 9.66
N VAL A 181 8.04 2.35 10.97
CA VAL A 181 8.21 1.01 11.56
C VAL A 181 6.98 0.16 11.27
N ASP A 182 7.20 -1.11 10.87
CA ASP A 182 6.19 -2.12 10.51
C ASP A 182 5.22 -1.75 9.37
N HIS A 183 5.46 -0.64 8.67
CA HIS A 183 4.56 -0.11 7.63
C HIS A 183 4.48 -1.00 6.37
N LEU A 184 5.47 -1.85 6.11
CA LEU A 184 5.48 -2.81 4.99
C LEU A 184 5.09 -4.24 5.45
N ASP A 185 4.21 -4.33 6.45
CA ASP A 185 3.91 -5.55 7.22
C ASP A 185 5.22 -6.28 7.62
N ARG A 186 5.39 -7.52 7.14
CA ARG A 186 6.51 -8.43 7.45
C ARG A 186 7.51 -8.53 6.27
N GLY A 187 7.58 -7.46 5.47
CA GLY A 187 8.48 -7.29 4.33
C GLY A 187 7.94 -7.82 3.00
N PHE A 188 8.71 -7.60 1.93
CA PHE A 188 8.34 -7.79 0.52
C PHE A 188 7.53 -9.05 0.19
N ASN A 189 7.92 -10.22 0.73
CA ASN A 189 7.28 -11.50 0.41
C ASN A 189 5.98 -11.78 1.20
N ALA A 190 5.72 -11.02 2.27
CA ALA A 190 4.66 -11.29 3.26
C ALA A 190 3.64 -10.14 3.40
N CYS A 191 3.86 -9.02 2.69
CA CYS A 191 3.01 -7.84 2.71
C CYS A 191 1.62 -8.09 2.11
N SER A 192 0.60 -7.49 2.73
CA SER A 192 -0.82 -7.59 2.38
C SER A 192 -1.30 -6.52 1.40
N THR A 193 -0.57 -5.40 1.27
CA THR A 193 -0.93 -4.28 0.38
C THR A 193 -0.28 -4.43 -1.01
N TYR A 194 -0.33 -3.38 -1.83
CA TYR A 194 0.44 -3.30 -3.07
C TYR A 194 1.85 -2.71 -2.91
N ASP A 195 2.15 -2.01 -1.80
CA ASP A 195 3.48 -1.43 -1.60
C ASP A 195 4.39 -2.39 -0.85
N THR A 196 5.18 -3.14 -1.62
CA THR A 196 6.15 -4.11 -1.10
C THR A 196 7.54 -3.49 -0.84
N LEU A 197 7.74 -2.21 -1.17
CA LEU A 197 9.06 -1.54 -1.22
C LEU A 197 9.10 -0.14 -0.57
N GLY A 198 7.98 0.38 -0.08
CA GLY A 198 7.85 1.77 0.40
C GLY A 198 7.88 2.82 -0.72
N LYS A 199 7.56 2.43 -1.96
CA LYS A 199 7.61 3.34 -3.13
C LYS A 199 6.29 4.04 -3.41
N ASN A 200 5.17 3.34 -3.23
CA ASN A 200 3.84 3.89 -3.45
C ASN A 200 3.51 4.89 -2.35
N VAL A 201 3.89 4.63 -1.09
CA VAL A 201 3.74 5.60 0.01
C VAL A 201 4.56 6.88 -0.22
N CYS A 202 5.75 6.79 -0.83
CA CYS A 202 6.51 7.99 -1.21
C CYS A 202 5.78 8.83 -2.26
N GLU A 203 5.23 8.23 -3.31
CA GLU A 203 4.46 8.96 -4.33
C GLU A 203 3.10 9.45 -3.81
N TYR A 204 2.44 8.69 -2.93
CA TYR A 204 1.23 9.10 -2.21
C TYR A 204 1.47 10.34 -1.36
N LEU A 205 2.55 10.36 -0.57
CA LEU A 205 2.99 11.54 0.19
C LEU A 205 3.36 12.71 -0.73
N ARG A 206 3.98 12.44 -1.90
CA ARG A 206 4.29 13.47 -2.92
C ARG A 206 3.04 14.06 -3.57
N ALA A 207 1.93 13.33 -3.60
CA ALA A 207 0.64 13.79 -4.11
C ALA A 207 -0.20 14.60 -3.10
N LYS A 208 0.18 14.64 -1.81
CA LYS A 208 -0.54 15.42 -0.79
C LYS A 208 -0.24 16.92 -0.93
N HIS A 209 -1.29 17.74 -0.88
CA HIS A 209 -1.15 19.21 -0.88
C HIS A 209 -0.63 19.73 0.47
N VAL A 210 0.23 20.75 0.43
CA VAL A 210 0.81 21.41 1.61
C VAL A 210 0.97 22.92 1.37
N ASP A 211 0.90 23.71 2.44
CA ASP A 211 1.04 25.17 2.35
C ASP A 211 2.47 25.59 1.97
N LEU A 212 2.61 26.19 0.79
CA LEU A 212 3.88 26.64 0.22
C LEU A 212 4.06 28.16 0.42
N PRO A 213 5.11 28.62 1.13
CA PRO A 213 5.38 30.04 1.31
C PRO A 213 5.57 30.81 0.00
N THR A 214 4.84 31.92 -0.15
CA THR A 214 4.81 32.77 -1.36
C THR A 214 6.19 33.26 -1.82
N LYS A 215 7.19 33.30 -0.93
CA LYS A 215 8.59 33.61 -1.29
C LYS A 215 9.20 32.63 -2.30
N PHE A 216 8.76 31.37 -2.30
CA PHE A 216 9.26 30.35 -3.23
C PHE A 216 8.52 30.35 -4.57
N LEU A 217 7.23 30.69 -4.61
CA LEU A 217 6.45 30.81 -5.86
C LEU A 217 7.11 31.75 -6.88
N ARG A 218 7.87 32.76 -6.41
CA ARG A 218 8.64 33.68 -7.26
C ARG A 218 9.86 33.06 -7.96
N ARG A 219 10.24 31.81 -7.61
CA ARG A 219 11.34 31.05 -8.25
C ARG A 219 10.86 30.17 -9.41
N GLY A 220 9.55 30.00 -9.60
CA GLY A 220 8.98 29.13 -10.62
C GLY A 220 8.77 27.71 -10.09
N ILE A 221 9.24 26.70 -10.85
CA ILE A 221 9.12 25.28 -10.48
C ILE A 221 10.17 24.94 -9.42
N ILE A 222 9.71 24.32 -8.32
CA ILE A 222 10.52 23.84 -7.20
C ILE A 222 10.76 22.34 -7.39
#